data_AF-A0A8T6SXB1-F1
#
_entry.id   AF-A0A8T6SXB1-F1
#
_cell.length_a   1.000
_cell.length_b   1.000
_cell.length_c   1.000
_cell.angle_alpha   90.00
_cell.angle_beta   90.00
_cell.angle_gamma   90.00
#
_symmetry.space_group_name_H-M   'P 1'
#
loop_
_entity.id
_entity.type
_entity.pdbx_description
1 polymer ?
#
loop_
_entity_poly.entity_id
_entity_poly.type
_entity_poly.pdbx_seq_one_letter_code
_entity_poly.pdbx_strand_id
1 'polypeptide(L)'
;MNTMVRSLLRESLENVPIVDKGGYQYFVHPLTDGANAIEPLLLEEVTLELMKESTFDCDKIVTVEAMGIPLATLLSHKTRKPFVIIRKRQYYLPGEVEITASTGYSKNNLYINGLEKGDRVIIVDDVLSTGGTLIQTIKTLKEVCQVDVREVHLIFNKHEHPEEIEAAIGMPINVMLNVKVVDGKVVEFTP
;
A
#
# COMPACT_ATOMS: atom_id res chain seq x y z
N MET A 1 -12.19 12.38 -20.09
CA MET A 1 -11.50 11.10 -19.85
C MET A 1 -10.04 11.32 -20.26
N ASN A 2 -9.19 11.71 -19.31
CA ASN A 2 -7.87 12.28 -19.60
C ASN A 2 -6.82 11.15 -19.56
N THR A 3 -6.48 10.60 -20.73
CA THR A 3 -5.58 9.45 -20.90
C THR A 3 -4.10 9.79 -20.67
N MET A 4 -3.75 11.06 -20.42
CA MET A 4 -2.36 11.53 -20.31
C MET A 4 -1.73 11.42 -18.91
N VAL A 5 -2.46 10.97 -17.88
CA VAL A 5 -2.07 11.29 -16.48
C VAL A 5 -1.42 10.13 -15.71
N ARG A 6 -1.06 9.04 -16.39
CA ARG A 6 -0.28 7.93 -15.82
C ARG A 6 0.92 7.59 -16.71
N SER A 7 1.55 8.61 -17.29
CA SER A 7 2.68 8.39 -18.19
C SER A 7 3.91 7.99 -17.39
N LEU A 8 4.28 8.73 -16.33
CA LEU A 8 5.52 8.45 -15.61
C LEU A 8 5.44 7.13 -14.83
N LEU A 9 4.30 6.82 -14.20
CA LEU A 9 4.12 5.55 -13.49
C LEU A 9 4.18 4.33 -14.43
N ARG A 10 3.69 4.46 -15.67
CA ARG A 10 3.78 3.37 -16.65
C ARG A 10 5.18 3.27 -17.25
N GLU A 11 5.77 4.40 -17.62
CA GLU A 11 7.15 4.48 -18.13
C GLU A 11 8.15 3.94 -17.10
N SER A 12 7.91 4.18 -15.81
CA SER A 12 8.77 3.67 -14.74
C SER A 12 8.76 2.14 -14.61
N LEU A 13 7.85 1.43 -15.28
CA LEU A 13 7.80 -0.04 -15.34
C LEU A 13 8.54 -0.64 -16.55
N GLU A 14 8.88 0.14 -17.58
CA GLU A 14 9.39 -0.42 -18.85
C GLU A 14 10.75 -1.10 -18.71
N ASN A 15 11.60 -0.59 -17.80
CA ASN A 15 13.00 -1.00 -17.66
C ASN A 15 13.37 -1.40 -16.23
N VAL A 16 12.38 -1.81 -15.43
CA VAL A 16 12.64 -2.30 -14.07
C VAL A 16 13.41 -3.63 -14.09
N PRO A 17 14.38 -3.84 -13.18
CA PRO A 17 15.00 -5.14 -13.03
C PRO A 17 13.97 -6.21 -12.68
N ILE A 18 14.03 -7.35 -13.38
CA ILE A 18 13.30 -8.56 -13.03
C ILE A 18 14.26 -9.51 -12.31
N VAL A 19 13.84 -9.98 -11.13
CA VAL A 19 14.57 -10.96 -10.34
C VAL A 19 13.81 -12.28 -10.35
N ASP A 20 14.52 -13.37 -10.61
CA ASP A 20 14.01 -14.73 -10.45
C ASP A 20 14.51 -15.30 -9.11
N LYS A 21 13.58 -15.72 -8.27
CA LYS A 21 13.89 -16.43 -7.02
C LYS A 21 13.20 -17.78 -7.01
N GLY A 22 13.89 -18.79 -7.55
CA GLY A 22 13.40 -20.18 -7.52
C GLY A 22 12.17 -20.39 -8.39
N GLY A 23 12.10 -19.75 -9.56
CA GLY A 23 10.98 -19.81 -10.50
C GLY A 23 9.89 -18.78 -10.23
N TYR A 24 9.99 -18.00 -9.16
CA TYR A 24 9.12 -16.85 -8.92
C TYR A 24 9.80 -15.58 -9.42
N GLN A 25 9.22 -14.98 -10.47
CA GLN A 25 9.70 -13.72 -11.04
C GLN A 25 8.96 -12.53 -10.44
N TYR A 26 9.72 -11.51 -10.03
CA TYR A 26 9.17 -10.23 -9.58
C TYR A 26 10.01 -9.07 -10.10
N PHE A 27 9.36 -7.94 -10.33
CA PHE A 27 10.04 -6.70 -10.66
C PHE A 27 10.46 -5.95 -9.40
N VAL A 28 11.55 -5.19 -9.51
CA VAL A 28 12.07 -4.29 -8.49
C VAL A 28 11.84 -2.86 -8.93
N HIS A 29 10.90 -2.16 -8.29
CA HIS A 29 10.50 -0.80 -8.66
C HIS A 29 10.84 0.20 -7.55
N PRO A 30 11.27 1.44 -7.87
CA PRO A 30 11.67 2.41 -6.85
C PRO A 30 10.61 2.65 -5.77
N LEU A 31 9.34 2.73 -6.15
CA LEU A 31 8.23 2.99 -5.21
C LEU A 31 7.85 1.79 -4.33
N THR A 32 8.22 0.55 -4.70
CA THR A 32 7.78 -0.66 -3.99
C THR A 32 8.90 -1.43 -3.31
N ASP A 33 10.14 -1.25 -3.75
CA ASP A 33 11.26 -2.07 -3.29
C ASP A 33 12.41 -1.23 -2.74
N GLY A 34 12.43 0.09 -3.03
CA GLY A 34 13.44 1.02 -2.51
C GLY A 34 14.88 0.71 -2.98
N ALA A 35 15.06 -0.16 -3.97
CA ALA A 35 16.36 -0.56 -4.47
C ALA A 35 17.02 0.51 -5.35
N ASN A 36 16.22 1.40 -5.93
CA ASN A 36 16.64 2.52 -6.78
C ASN A 36 16.11 3.83 -6.21
N ALA A 37 16.70 4.96 -6.62
CA ALA A 37 16.23 6.28 -6.22
C ALA A 37 14.76 6.48 -6.63
N ILE A 38 13.96 6.98 -5.69
CA ILE A 38 12.59 7.41 -5.98
C ILE A 38 12.67 8.81 -6.60
N GLU A 39 12.38 8.90 -7.89
CA GLU A 39 12.36 10.18 -8.60
C GLU A 39 11.23 11.08 -8.07
N PRO A 40 11.51 12.34 -7.70
CA PRO A 40 10.50 13.23 -7.12
C PRO A 40 9.27 13.44 -7.99
N LEU A 41 9.45 13.53 -9.31
CA LEU A 41 8.34 13.72 -10.26
C LEU A 41 7.43 12.50 -10.37
N LEU A 42 8.00 11.29 -10.28
CA LEU A 42 7.23 10.07 -10.24
C LEU A 42 6.39 10.00 -8.95
N LEU A 43 7.01 10.29 -7.80
CA LEU A 43 6.32 10.33 -6.51
C LEU A 43 5.21 11.40 -6.49
N GLU A 44 5.47 12.56 -7.09
CA GLU A 44 4.48 13.63 -7.23
C GLU A 44 3.32 13.25 -8.15
N GLU A 45 3.57 12.65 -9.32
CA GLU A 45 2.51 12.17 -10.22
C GLU A 45 1.58 11.19 -9.50
N VAL A 46 2.14 10.15 -8.88
CA VAL A 46 1.37 9.14 -8.12
C VAL A 46 0.57 9.81 -6.99
N THR A 47 1.17 10.74 -6.26
CA THR A 47 0.45 11.45 -5.20
C THR A 47 -0.74 12.25 -5.75
N LEU A 48 -0.55 12.97 -6.86
CA LEU A 48 -1.60 13.78 -7.47
C LEU A 48 -2.71 12.92 -8.08
N GLU A 49 -2.38 11.75 -8.60
CA GLU A 49 -3.37 10.78 -9.06
C GLU A 49 -4.24 10.27 -7.90
N LEU A 50 -3.65 9.88 -6.77
CA LEU A 50 -4.43 9.48 -5.60
C LEU A 50 -5.38 10.58 -5.12
N MET A 51 -4.92 11.83 -5.12
CA MET A 51 -5.74 12.98 -4.72
C MET A 51 -6.90 13.29 -5.66
N LYS A 52 -6.92 12.71 -6.88
CA LYS A 52 -8.07 12.82 -7.78
C LYS A 52 -9.12 11.75 -7.50
N GLU A 53 -8.68 10.58 -7.02
CA GLU A 53 -9.54 9.43 -6.72
C GLU A 53 -10.18 9.51 -5.32
N SER A 54 -9.61 10.30 -4.41
CA SER A 54 -10.11 10.45 -3.04
C SER A 54 -10.06 11.90 -2.56
N THR A 55 -11.06 12.25 -1.75
CA THR A 55 -11.08 13.54 -1.02
C THR A 55 -10.22 13.52 0.24
N PHE A 56 -9.73 12.35 0.65
CA PHE A 56 -9.02 12.14 1.90
C PHE A 56 -9.79 12.67 3.13
N ASP A 57 -11.10 12.43 3.21
CA ASP A 57 -11.92 12.73 4.40
C ASP A 57 -11.63 11.72 5.53
N CYS A 58 -10.45 11.87 6.12
CA CYS A 58 -9.98 11.09 7.24
C CYS A 58 -9.38 11.99 8.32
N ASP A 59 -9.20 11.42 9.50
CA ASP A 59 -8.47 12.01 10.62
C ASP A 59 -6.97 11.67 10.50
N LYS A 60 -6.65 10.45 10.04
CA LYS A 60 -5.26 9.98 9.87
C LYS A 60 -5.09 9.13 8.60
N ILE A 61 -3.94 9.24 7.95
CA ILE A 61 -3.49 8.29 6.93
C ILE A 61 -2.72 7.16 7.64
N VAL A 62 -2.91 5.92 7.23
CA VAL A 62 -2.19 4.75 7.76
C VAL A 62 -1.38 4.14 6.62
N THR A 63 -0.11 3.82 6.89
CA THR A 63 0.77 3.15 5.92
C THR A 63 1.62 2.09 6.59
N VAL A 64 2.22 1.18 5.83
CA VAL A 64 3.13 0.15 6.35
C VAL A 64 4.56 0.51 6.00
N GLU A 65 5.49 0.26 6.92
CA GLU A 65 6.90 0.45 6.64
C GLU A 65 7.40 -0.57 5.60
N ALA A 66 8.39 -0.23 4.77
CA ALA A 66 9.01 1.09 4.64
C ALA A 66 8.51 1.86 3.41
N MET A 67 7.95 1.16 2.42
CA MET A 67 7.77 1.69 1.07
C MET A 67 6.51 2.53 0.89
N GLY A 68 5.50 2.35 1.75
CA GLY A 68 4.38 3.29 1.81
C GLY A 68 4.75 4.65 2.42
N ILE A 69 5.86 4.76 3.17
CA ILE A 69 6.24 5.99 3.91
C ILE A 69 6.48 7.20 2.98
N PRO A 70 7.26 7.13 1.88
CA PRO A 70 7.46 8.26 0.98
C PRO A 70 6.14 8.81 0.43
N LEU A 71 5.24 7.93 0.01
CA LEU A 71 3.93 8.29 -0.53
C LEU A 71 3.03 8.91 0.55
N ALA A 72 2.92 8.26 1.71
CA ALA A 72 2.13 8.76 2.83
C ALA A 72 2.65 10.12 3.34
N THR A 73 3.97 10.34 3.31
CA THR A 73 4.59 11.61 3.69
C THR A 73 4.16 12.74 2.75
N LEU A 74 4.23 12.52 1.44
CA LEU A 74 3.87 13.55 0.46
C LEU A 74 2.35 13.79 0.44
N LEU A 75 1.54 12.75 0.59
CA LEU A 75 0.09 12.87 0.77
C LEU A 75 -0.26 13.65 2.03
N SER A 76 0.35 13.32 3.17
CA SER A 76 0.17 14.04 4.43
C SER A 76 0.47 15.53 4.26
N HIS A 77 1.58 15.84 3.58
CA HIS A 77 1.96 17.22 3.30
C HIS A 77 0.93 17.97 2.44
N LYS A 78 0.45 17.35 1.35
CA LYS A 78 -0.50 17.98 0.42
C LYS A 78 -1.93 18.06 0.98
N THR A 79 -2.38 17.04 1.71
CA THR A 79 -3.75 16.94 2.27
C THR A 79 -3.88 17.56 3.66
N ARG A 80 -2.77 17.90 4.32
CA ARG A 80 -2.72 18.37 5.72
C ARG A 80 -3.29 17.38 6.72
N LYS A 81 -3.29 16.09 6.39
CA LYS A 81 -3.68 14.99 7.28
C LYS A 81 -2.44 14.39 7.93
N PRO A 82 -2.40 14.19 9.26
CA PRO A 82 -1.31 13.44 9.87
C PRO A 82 -1.33 11.98 9.37
N PHE A 83 -0.19 11.30 9.45
CA PHE A 83 -0.10 9.88 9.13
C PHE A 83 0.60 9.08 10.24
N VAL A 84 0.22 7.81 10.36
CA VAL A 84 0.84 6.84 11.27
C VAL A 84 1.40 5.68 10.47
N ILE A 85 2.48 5.09 11.00
CA ILE A 85 3.22 4.03 10.33
C ILE A 85 3.07 2.74 11.13
N ILE A 86 2.61 1.69 10.45
CA ILE A 86 2.69 0.31 10.92
C ILE A 86 4.12 -0.17 10.73
N ARG A 87 4.74 -0.63 11.82
CA ARG A 87 6.17 -0.96 11.88
C ARG A 87 6.41 -2.41 12.25
N LYS A 88 7.53 -2.99 11.83
CA LYS A 88 7.99 -4.34 12.26
C LYS A 88 8.62 -4.31 13.64
N ARG A 89 9.18 -3.18 14.05
CA ARG A 89 9.82 -3.04 15.36
C ARG A 89 8.80 -2.72 16.44
N GLN A 90 8.79 -3.49 17.52
CA GLN A 90 8.03 -3.19 18.74
C GLN A 90 8.76 -2.14 19.60
N TYR A 91 8.04 -1.17 20.18
CA TYR A 91 8.61 -0.17 21.09
C TYR A 91 8.20 -0.33 22.56
N TYR A 92 7.27 -1.23 22.87
CA TYR A 92 6.74 -1.47 24.23
C TYR A 92 6.12 -0.22 24.86
N LEU A 93 5.50 0.63 24.03
CA LEU A 93 4.82 1.83 24.50
C LEU A 93 3.36 1.55 24.87
N PRO A 94 2.78 2.29 25.83
CA PRO A 94 1.35 2.22 26.11
C PRO A 94 0.51 2.44 24.84
N GLY A 95 -0.50 1.59 24.63
CA GLY A 95 -1.38 1.66 23.46
C GLY A 95 -0.75 1.14 22.15
N GLU A 96 0.41 0.50 22.19
CA GLU A 96 0.94 -0.25 21.03
C GLU A 96 0.09 -1.50 20.78
N VAL A 97 -0.42 -1.62 19.55
CA VAL A 97 -1.22 -2.76 19.12
C VAL A 97 -0.39 -3.63 18.20
N GLU A 98 -0.34 -4.93 18.48
CA GLU A 98 0.29 -5.94 17.62
C GLU A 98 -0.69 -6.41 16.54
N ILE A 99 -0.21 -6.46 15.30
CA ILE A 99 -0.87 -7.00 14.12
C ILE A 99 -0.10 -8.27 13.75
N THR A 100 -0.73 -9.43 13.91
CA THR A 100 -0.10 -10.72 13.58
C THR A 100 -0.41 -11.09 12.13
N ALA A 101 0.51 -10.80 11.20
CA ALA A 101 0.42 -11.25 9.83
C ALA A 101 0.98 -12.67 9.69
N SER A 102 0.10 -13.68 9.66
CA SER A 102 0.48 -15.05 9.33
C SER A 102 0.51 -15.24 7.83
N THR A 103 1.71 -15.18 7.24
CA THR A 103 1.94 -15.75 5.90
C THR A 103 2.44 -17.17 6.09
N GLY A 104 2.02 -18.14 5.26
CA GLY A 104 2.22 -19.58 5.46
C GLY A 104 3.66 -20.07 5.72
N TYR A 105 4.67 -19.20 5.55
CA TYR A 105 6.09 -19.51 5.79
C TYR A 105 6.77 -18.61 6.83
N SER A 106 6.12 -17.54 7.31
CA SER A 106 6.67 -16.64 8.34
C SER A 106 5.59 -15.84 9.06
N LYS A 107 5.63 -15.81 10.40
CA LYS A 107 4.93 -14.79 11.20
C LYS A 107 5.74 -13.51 11.14
N ASN A 108 5.19 -12.48 10.50
CA ASN A 108 5.72 -11.13 10.59
C ASN A 108 4.81 -10.35 11.53
N ASN A 109 5.30 -10.09 12.74
CA ASN A 109 4.58 -9.25 13.68
C ASN A 109 4.81 -7.79 13.27
N LEU A 110 3.70 -7.06 13.19
CA LEU A 110 3.68 -5.64 12.93
C LEU A 110 3.07 -4.93 14.14
N TYR A 111 3.33 -3.65 14.29
CA TYR A 111 2.96 -2.87 15.46
C TYR A 111 2.49 -1.48 15.03
N ILE A 112 1.46 -0.96 15.69
CA ILE A 112 0.92 0.37 15.44
C ILE A 112 0.59 1.10 16.75
N ASN A 113 0.80 2.41 16.77
CA ASN A 113 0.40 3.34 17.82
C ASN A 113 -0.21 4.59 17.17
N GLY A 114 -0.72 5.51 17.99
CA GLY A 114 -1.16 6.84 17.54
C GLY A 114 -2.55 6.86 16.90
N LEU A 115 -3.35 5.83 17.15
CA LEU A 115 -4.76 5.77 16.80
C LEU A 115 -5.62 5.89 18.05
N GLU A 116 -6.77 6.54 17.89
CA GLU A 116 -7.82 6.67 18.90
C GLU A 116 -9.08 5.96 18.40
N LYS A 117 -9.86 5.41 19.32
CA LYS A 117 -11.14 4.77 18.99
C LYS A 117 -12.04 5.76 18.25
N GLY A 118 -12.56 5.32 17.10
CA GLY A 118 -13.44 6.13 16.25
C GLY A 118 -12.72 7.04 15.25
N ASP A 119 -11.38 7.06 15.22
CA ASP A 119 -10.63 7.73 14.15
C ASP A 119 -11.11 7.23 12.78
N ARG A 120 -11.33 8.14 11.84
CA ARG A 120 -11.50 7.80 10.42
C ARG A 120 -10.13 7.68 9.80
N VAL A 121 -9.83 6.52 9.23
CA VAL A 121 -8.51 6.26 8.65
C VAL A 121 -8.61 5.88 7.18
N ILE A 122 -7.63 6.33 6.40
CA ILE A 122 -7.42 5.87 5.02
C ILE A 122 -6.07 5.17 4.96
N ILE A 123 -6.07 3.96 4.42
CA ILE A 123 -4.84 3.20 4.22
C ILE A 123 -4.26 3.57 2.86
N VAL A 124 -2.97 3.92 2.86
CA VAL A 124 -2.20 4.13 1.63
C VAL A 124 -0.91 3.33 1.71
N ASP A 125 -0.69 2.47 0.72
CA ASP A 125 0.52 1.65 0.65
C ASP A 125 0.96 1.44 -0.80
N ASP A 126 2.05 0.70 -0.98
CA ASP A 126 2.69 0.54 -2.29
C ASP A 126 2.09 -0.60 -3.13
N VAL A 127 1.92 -1.80 -2.57
CA VAL A 127 1.58 -2.99 -3.38
C VAL A 127 0.64 -3.98 -2.69
N LEU A 128 -0.37 -4.45 -3.43
CA LEU A 128 -1.10 -5.68 -3.11
C LEU A 128 -0.32 -6.88 -3.66
N SER A 129 0.34 -7.64 -2.78
CA SER A 129 0.93 -8.94 -3.09
C SER A 129 -0.05 -10.05 -2.70
N THR A 130 0.26 -10.90 -1.71
CA THR A 130 -0.64 -11.97 -1.24
C THR A 130 -1.88 -11.49 -0.46
N GLY A 131 -1.99 -10.19 -0.16
CA GLY A 131 -3.08 -9.61 0.63
C GLY A 131 -3.06 -9.93 2.14
N GLY A 132 -2.26 -10.90 2.60
CA GLY A 132 -2.25 -11.34 4.01
C GLY A 132 -1.96 -10.21 5.02
N THR A 133 -0.99 -9.34 4.72
CA THR A 133 -0.67 -8.17 5.57
C THR A 133 -1.84 -7.20 5.64
N LEU A 134 -2.48 -6.90 4.49
CA LEU A 134 -3.60 -5.97 4.41
C LEU A 134 -4.81 -6.50 5.19
N ILE A 135 -5.14 -7.79 5.03
CA ILE A 135 -6.25 -8.43 5.73
C ILE A 135 -6.06 -8.31 7.24
N GLN A 136 -4.89 -8.72 7.76
CA GLN A 136 -4.64 -8.68 9.20
C GLN A 136 -4.58 -7.24 9.73
N THR A 137 -4.02 -6.33 8.96
CA THR A 137 -4.02 -4.90 9.29
C THR A 137 -5.44 -4.37 9.43
N ILE A 138 -6.28 -4.52 8.42
CA ILE A 138 -7.65 -3.99 8.45
C ILE A 138 -8.46 -4.65 9.56
N LYS A 139 -8.31 -5.97 9.74
CA LYS A 139 -8.97 -6.69 10.83
C LYS A 139 -8.58 -6.11 12.19
N THR A 140 -7.29 -5.96 12.48
CA THR A 140 -6.82 -5.39 13.75
C THR A 140 -7.27 -3.94 13.92
N LEU A 141 -7.26 -3.13 12.86
CA LEU A 141 -7.73 -1.74 12.91
C LEU A 141 -9.23 -1.67 13.28
N LYS A 142 -10.07 -2.48 12.62
CA LYS A 142 -11.51 -2.50 12.88
C LYS A 142 -11.87 -3.11 14.23
N GLU A 143 -11.28 -4.26 14.58
CA GLU A 143 -11.69 -5.06 15.74
C GLU A 143 -10.99 -4.66 17.04
N VAL A 144 -9.69 -4.33 16.98
CA VAL A 144 -8.88 -4.03 18.18
C VAL A 144 -8.76 -2.52 18.39
N CYS A 145 -8.34 -1.80 17.35
CA CYS A 145 -8.17 -0.35 17.44
C CYS A 145 -9.53 0.38 17.42
N GLN A 146 -10.58 -0.27 16.92
CA GLN A 146 -11.94 0.26 16.80
C GLN A 146 -11.97 1.60 16.02
N VAL A 147 -11.21 1.65 14.92
CA VAL A 147 -11.18 2.79 13.99
C VAL A 147 -12.08 2.52 12.77
N ASP A 148 -12.55 3.60 12.15
CA ASP A 148 -13.35 3.58 10.92
C ASP A 148 -12.43 3.60 9.70
N VAL A 149 -12.12 2.43 9.15
CA VAL A 149 -11.33 2.31 7.91
C VAL A 149 -12.22 2.69 6.73
N ARG A 150 -11.97 3.85 6.13
CA ARG A 150 -12.78 4.43 5.06
C ARG A 150 -12.42 3.93 3.67
N GLU A 151 -11.12 3.93 3.37
CA GLU A 151 -10.61 3.63 2.03
C GLU A 151 -9.26 2.93 2.11
N VAL A 152 -8.95 2.17 1.07
CA VAL A 152 -7.65 1.52 0.86
C VAL A 152 -7.16 1.91 -0.53
N HIS A 153 -5.97 2.48 -0.60
CA HIS A 153 -5.33 2.89 -1.86
C HIS A 153 -3.96 2.28 -1.97
N LEU A 154 -3.69 1.62 -3.09
CA LEU A 154 -2.40 1.00 -3.40
C LEU A 154 -1.92 1.45 -4.77
N ILE A 155 -0.59 1.56 -4.95
CA ILE A 155 -0.04 1.89 -6.28
C ILE A 155 -0.24 0.70 -7.23
N PHE A 156 0.21 -0.48 -6.82
CA PHE A 156 0.20 -1.67 -7.65
C PHE A 156 -0.64 -2.80 -7.07
N ASN A 157 -1.26 -3.58 -7.94
CA ASN A 157 -1.80 -4.89 -7.62
C ASN A 157 -1.06 -5.98 -8.40
N LYS A 158 -0.56 -7.00 -7.69
CA LYS A 158 0.07 -8.21 -8.25
C LYS A 158 -0.79 -9.46 -8.03
N HIS A 159 -1.92 -9.36 -7.32
CA HIS A 159 -2.83 -10.47 -7.02
C HIS A 159 -3.85 -10.63 -8.15
N GLU A 160 -3.98 -11.84 -8.70
CA GLU A 160 -4.92 -12.12 -9.79
C GLU A 160 -6.38 -12.07 -9.34
N HIS A 161 -6.64 -12.33 -8.05
CA HIS A 161 -7.98 -12.36 -7.46
C HIS A 161 -8.15 -11.36 -6.30
N PRO A 162 -8.04 -10.04 -6.54
CA PRO A 162 -8.16 -9.04 -5.48
C PRO A 162 -9.54 -9.06 -4.79
N GLU A 163 -10.59 -9.53 -5.48
CA GLU A 163 -11.95 -9.67 -4.98
C GLU A 163 -12.04 -10.60 -3.76
N GLU A 164 -11.17 -11.61 -3.66
CA GLU A 164 -11.11 -12.48 -2.48
C GLU A 164 -10.61 -11.71 -1.25
N ILE A 165 -9.65 -10.81 -1.47
CA ILE A 165 -9.10 -9.96 -0.42
C ILE A 165 -10.15 -8.92 -0.01
N GLU A 166 -10.79 -8.27 -0.98
CA GLU A 166 -11.90 -7.32 -0.78
C GLU A 166 -13.04 -7.93 0.03
N ALA A 167 -13.44 -9.16 -0.31
CA ALA A 167 -14.44 -9.92 0.43
C ALA A 167 -13.99 -10.19 1.88
N ALA A 168 -12.72 -10.55 2.08
CA ALA A 168 -12.17 -10.80 3.41
C ALA A 168 -12.10 -9.54 4.30
N ILE A 169 -11.89 -8.36 3.71
CA ILE A 169 -11.81 -7.07 4.44
C ILE A 169 -13.14 -6.31 4.47
N GLY A 170 -14.12 -6.75 3.67
CA GLY A 170 -15.45 -6.17 3.54
C GLY A 170 -15.45 -4.78 2.89
N MET A 171 -14.52 -4.49 1.99
CA MET A 171 -14.42 -3.20 1.29
C MET A 171 -13.56 -3.29 0.02
N PRO A 172 -13.77 -2.42 -0.99
CA PRO A 172 -12.96 -2.41 -2.20
C PRO A 172 -11.53 -1.93 -1.93
N ILE A 173 -10.61 -2.35 -2.79
CA ILE A 173 -9.21 -1.91 -2.80
C ILE A 173 -9.00 -1.07 -4.05
N ASN A 174 -8.71 0.22 -3.87
CA ASN A 174 -8.42 1.11 -5.00
C ASN A 174 -6.96 0.94 -5.40
N VAL A 175 -6.71 0.57 -6.65
CA VAL A 175 -5.36 0.34 -7.17
C VAL A 175 -5.12 1.17 -8.43
N MET A 176 -3.92 1.71 -8.59
CA MET A 176 -3.61 2.42 -9.83
C MET A 176 -3.40 1.45 -10.98
N LEU A 177 -2.49 0.50 -10.83
CA LEU A 177 -2.13 -0.42 -11.91
C LEU A 177 -2.14 -1.87 -11.42
N ASN A 178 -2.85 -2.73 -12.15
CA ASN A 178 -2.75 -4.18 -12.01
C ASN A 178 -1.60 -4.65 -12.89
N VAL A 179 -0.56 -5.25 -12.31
CA VAL A 179 0.69 -5.59 -12.99
C VAL A 179 1.17 -6.99 -12.65
N LYS A 180 1.72 -7.69 -13.64
CA LYS A 180 2.38 -8.98 -13.45
C LYS A 180 3.64 -9.09 -14.31
N VAL A 181 4.47 -10.09 -14.02
CA VAL A 181 5.66 -10.38 -14.84
C VAL A 181 5.33 -11.49 -15.82
N VAL A 182 5.54 -11.24 -17.12
CA VAL A 182 5.40 -12.21 -18.21
C VAL A 182 6.64 -12.11 -19.10
N ASP A 183 7.30 -13.24 -19.35
CA ASP A 183 8.49 -13.33 -20.20
C ASP A 183 9.58 -12.30 -19.85
N GLY A 184 9.81 -12.09 -18.55
CA GLY A 184 10.81 -11.14 -18.05
C GLY A 184 10.46 -9.67 -18.26
N LYS A 185 9.17 -9.34 -18.46
CA LYS A 185 8.68 -7.96 -18.58
C LYS A 185 7.47 -7.73 -17.69
N VAL A 186 7.31 -6.50 -17.23
CA VAL A 186 6.08 -6.09 -16.53
C VAL A 186 4.99 -5.82 -17.56
N VAL A 187 3.82 -6.39 -17.34
CA VAL A 187 2.63 -6.16 -18.17
C VAL A 187 1.43 -5.80 -17.28
N GLU A 188 0.59 -4.89 -17.78
CA GLU A 188 -0.70 -4.60 -17.15
C GLU A 188 -1.69 -5.75 -17.39
N PHE A 189 -2.58 -6.01 -16.43
CA PHE A 189 -3.70 -6.93 -16.59
C PHE A 189 -5.01 -6.33 -16.08
N THR A 190 -6.13 -6.99 -16.32
CA THR A 190 -7.42 -6.66 -15.72
C THR A 190 -7.86 -7.90 -14.95
N PRO A 191 -8.02 -7.81 -13.61
CA PRO A 191 -8.55 -8.90 -12.79
C PRO A 191 -9.95 -9.33 -13.23
#